data_AF-A0A7G8XDU7-F1
#
_entry.id   AF-A0A7G8XDU7-F1
#
_cell.length_a   1.000
_cell.length_b   1.000
_cell.length_c   1.000
_cell.angle_alpha   90.00
_cell.angle_beta   90.00
_cell.angle_gamma   90.00
#
_symmetry.space_group_name_H-M   'P 1'
#
loop_
_entity.id
_entity.type
_entity.pdbx_description
1 polymer ?
#
loop_
_entity_poly.entity_id
_entity_poly.type
_entity_poly.pdbx_seq_one_letter_code
_entity_poly.pdbx_strand_id
1 'polypeptide(L)' 'MKSLQTELVERGLSDTRTGEVEQKNTRIRGKSSEQLSDREWAELMGSNRQTYKRVNGAIRKR' A
#
# COMPACT_ATOMS: atom_id res chain seq x y z
N MET A 1 53.45 -0.48 15.46
CA MET A 1 53.00 -0.16 14.09
C MET A 1 51.51 0.09 14.14
N LYS A 2 51.04 1.25 13.68
CA LYS A 2 49.60 1.54 13.58
C LYS A 2 49.06 0.89 12.29
N SER A 3 47.82 0.43 12.31
CA SER A 3 47.18 -0.14 11.11
C SER A 3 46.56 0.99 10.28
N LEU A 4 46.47 0.81 8.98
CA LEU A 4 45.81 1.77 8.08
C LEU A 4 44.39 2.12 8.57
N GLN A 5 43.70 1.14 9.15
CA GLN A 5 42.35 1.32 9.69
C GLN A 5 42.33 2.29 10.88
N THR A 6 43.34 2.24 11.76
CA THR A 6 43.45 3.19 12.89
C THR A 6 43.73 4.62 12.41
N GLU A 7 44.54 4.80 11.36
CA GLU A 7 44.83 6.13 10.81
C GLU A 7 43.62 6.74 10.09
N LEU A 8 42.82 5.91 9.41
CA LEU A 8 41.60 6.36 8.74
C LEU A 8 40.53 6.83 9.73
N VAL A 9 40.45 6.18 10.91
CA VAL A 9 39.58 6.62 12.02
C VAL A 9 40.10 7.91 12.65
N GLU A 10 41.39 7.99 12.99
CA GLU A 10 42.00 9.20 13.58
C GLU A 10 41.84 10.44 12.68
N ARG A 11 41.86 10.26 11.35
CA ARG A 11 41.70 11.33 10.36
C ARG A 11 40.23 11.66 10.02
N GLY A 12 39.27 10.98 10.65
CA GLY A 12 37.84 11.19 10.39
C GLY A 12 37.38 10.77 8.99
N LEU A 13 38.18 9.94 8.30
CA LEU A 13 37.92 9.47 6.92
C LEU A 13 37.19 8.13 6.89
N SER A 14 37.14 7.41 8.02
CA SER A 14 36.28 6.24 8.16
C SER A 14 34.95 6.67 8.80
N ASP A 15 33.91 6.71 7.99
CA ASP A 15 32.55 6.71 8.48
C ASP A 15 32.31 5.37 9.20
N THR A 16 32.28 5.35 10.53
CA THR A 16 31.50 4.34 11.28
C THR A 16 30.02 4.62 11.13
N ARG A 17 29.59 4.92 9.92
CA ARG A 17 28.22 4.69 9.53
C ARG A 17 28.14 3.18 9.47
N THR A 18 27.88 2.58 10.63
CA THR A 18 26.79 1.62 10.75
C THR A 18 25.58 2.34 10.16
N GLY A 19 25.57 2.49 8.83
CA GLY A 19 24.39 2.79 8.09
C GLY A 19 23.56 1.59 8.44
N GLU A 20 22.63 1.80 9.37
CA GLU A 20 21.40 1.07 9.39
C GLU A 20 21.00 1.04 7.94
N VAL A 21 21.36 -0.05 7.25
CA VAL A 21 20.81 -0.36 5.96
C VAL A 21 19.36 -0.52 6.34
N GLU A 22 18.59 0.56 6.24
CA GLU A 22 17.14 0.51 6.31
C GLU A 22 16.82 -0.64 5.36
N GLN A 23 16.54 -1.82 5.91
CA GLN A 23 16.05 -2.93 5.13
C GLN A 23 14.67 -2.47 4.72
N LYS A 24 14.62 -1.72 3.62
CA LYS A 24 13.39 -1.15 3.11
C LYS A 24 12.50 -2.35 2.88
N ASN A 25 11.42 -2.44 3.64
CA ASN A 25 10.45 -3.52 3.51
C ASN A 25 9.70 -3.31 2.19
N THR A 26 10.36 -3.65 1.07
CA THR A 26 9.89 -3.44 -0.31
C THR A 26 8.63 -4.25 -0.61
N ARG A 27 8.30 -5.22 0.25
CA ARG A 27 7.05 -5.99 0.15
C ARG A 27 5.81 -5.10 0.31
N ILE A 28 5.92 -4.04 1.12
CA ILE A 28 4.80 -3.17 1.51
C ILE A 28 5.05 -1.70 1.10
N ARG A 29 6.30 -1.24 1.13
CA ARG A 29 6.67 0.16 0.89
C ARG A 29 6.40 0.54 -0.58
N GLY A 30 5.40 1.40 -0.81
CA GLY A 30 5.03 1.95 -2.12
C GLY A 30 3.81 1.32 -2.79
N LYS A 31 3.17 0.32 -2.17
CA LYS A 31 1.88 -0.19 -2.67
C LYS A 31 0.75 0.69 -2.15
N SER A 32 -0.09 1.19 -3.04
CA SER A 32 -1.37 1.78 -2.66
C SER A 32 -2.20 0.71 -1.94
N SER A 33 -2.87 1.10 -0.86
CA SER A 33 -3.91 0.24 -0.27
C SER A 33 -4.93 -0.08 -1.36
N GLU A 34 -5.22 -1.36 -1.58
CA GLU A 34 -6.34 -1.76 -2.43
C GLU A 34 -7.62 -1.18 -1.83
N GLN A 35 -8.32 -0.37 -2.61
CA GLN A 35 -9.58 0.25 -2.23
C GLN A 35 -10.62 -0.08 -3.30
N LEU A 36 -11.81 -0.45 -2.85
CA LEU A 36 -12.96 -0.62 -3.73
C LEU A 36 -13.39 0.76 -4.22
N SER A 37 -13.70 0.83 -5.51
CA SER A 37 -14.38 1.95 -6.13
C SER A 37 -15.83 2.07 -5.62
N ASP A 38 -16.42 3.26 -5.77
CA ASP A 38 -17.82 3.51 -5.40
C ASP A 38 -18.79 2.53 -6.08
N ARG A 39 -18.49 2.12 -7.31
CA ARG A 39 -19.29 1.13 -8.05
C ARG A 39 -19.23 -0.25 -7.40
N GLU A 40 -18.04 -0.69 -7.02
CA GLU A 40 -17.84 -1.99 -6.36
C GLU A 40 -18.50 -2.00 -4.98
N TRP A 41 -18.39 -0.89 -4.24
CA TRP A 41 -19.13 -0.70 -2.99
C TRP A 41 -20.65 -0.80 -3.21
N ALA A 42 -21.19 -0.10 -4.21
CA ALA A 42 -22.62 -0.15 -4.52
C ALA A 42 -23.10 -1.54 -4.97
N GLU A 43 -22.23 -2.34 -5.58
CA GLU A 43 -22.50 -3.72 -5.95
C GLU A 43 -22.47 -4.66 -4.74
N LEU A 44 -21.42 -4.56 -3.90
CA LEU A 44 -21.27 -5.32 -2.67
C LEU A 44 -22.45 -5.09 -1.70
N MET A 45 -22.82 -3.82 -1.52
CA MET A 45 -23.94 -3.42 -0.65
C MET A 45 -25.32 -3.73 -1.27
N GLY A 46 -25.35 -4.20 -2.53
CA GLY A 46 -26.59 -4.52 -3.24
C GLY A 46 -27.41 -3.29 -3.63
N SER A 47 -26.85 -2.09 -3.55
CA SER A 47 -27.49 -0.83 -3.95
C SER A 47 -27.75 -0.78 -5.45
N ASN A 48 -26.92 -1.45 -6.26
CA ASN A 48 -27.13 -1.59 -7.71
C ASN A 48 -28.12 -2.70 -8.09
N ARG A 49 -28.79 -3.36 -7.13
CA ARG A 49 -29.78 -4.40 -7.45
C ARG A 49 -30.98 -3.79 -8.15
N GLN A 50 -31.31 -4.35 -9.31
CA GLN A 50 -32.55 -4.02 -9.99
C GLN A 50 -33.74 -4.45 -9.12
N THR A 51 -34.61 -3.50 -8.80
CA THR A 51 -35.85 -3.79 -8.07
C THR A 51 -37.02 -3.77 -9.05
N TYR A 52 -38.00 -4.63 -8.78
CA TYR A 52 -39.16 -4.83 -9.63
C TYR A 52 -40.44 -4.68 -8.82
N LYS A 53 -41.49 -4.17 -9.46
CA LYS A 53 -42.83 -4.05 -8.91
C LYS A 53 -43.86 -4.60 -9.89
N ARG A 54 -44.99 -5.06 -9.38
CA ARG A 54 -46.14 -5.41 -10.22
C ARG A 54 -46.96 -4.16 -10.53
N VAL A 55 -47.29 -3.95 -11.80
CA VAL A 55 -48.18 -2.89 -12.28
C VAL A 55 -49.16 -3.52 -13.27
N ASN A 56 -50.45 -3.54 -12.94
CA ASN A 56 -51.51 -4.12 -13.78
C ASN A 56 -51.21 -5.56 -14.25
N GLY A 57 -50.70 -6.40 -13.35
CA GLY A 57 -50.35 -7.81 -13.64
C GLY A 57 -49.00 -8.02 -14.32
N ALA A 58 -48.38 -6.97 -14.88
CA ALA A 58 -47.05 -7.05 -15.48
C ALA A 58 -45.94 -6.75 -14.46
N ILE A 59 -44.79 -7.42 -14.57
CA ILE A 59 -43.58 -7.10 -13.80
C ILE A 59 -42.87 -5.94 -14.50
N ARG A 60 -42.64 -4.85 -13.78
CA ARG A 60 -41.90 -3.66 -14.26
C ARG A 60 -40.76 -3.32 -13.34
N LYS A 61 -39.69 -2.73 -13.88
CA LYS A 61 -38.64 -2.13 -13.05
C LYS A 61 -39.25 -1.03 -12.16
N ARG A 62 -38.87 -1.00 -10.89
CA ARG A 62 -39.45 -0.10 -9.88
C ARG A 62 -39.21 1.36 -10.24
#